data_AF-A0A081CNE1-F1
#
_entry.id   AF-A0A081CNE1-F1
#
_cell.length_a   1.000
_cell.length_b   1.000
_cell.length_c   1.000
_cell.angle_alpha   90.00
_cell.angle_beta   90.00
_cell.angle_gamma   90.00
#
_symmetry.space_group_name_H-M   'P 1'
#
loop_
_entity.id
_entity.type
_entity.pdbx_description
1 polymer ?
#
loop_
_entity_poly.entity_id
_entity_poly.type
_entity_poly.pdbx_seq_one_letter_code
_entity_poly.pdbx_strand_id
1 'polypeptide(L)'
;MTLTNEQFLEQLAKLFEQSTSKHSVYITSKKAPASAAQDDDVDMTPSSSSSSLKDAVLFRATDGTSGSGKVKISTLVPASKLTTFQGAYLPLLRTHLSAGLRKRDKAKERKIEKAREQSRKKLVETVDGKEKVITNKIGSKRGAGRRKRQRALTKGLALRKEKAKEAKRKQQTAKATS
;
A
#
# COMPACT_ATOMS: atom_id res chain seq x y z
N MET A 1 -5.46 -17.78 -22.13
CA MET A 1 -4.28 -18.06 -22.96
C MET A 1 -3.05 -18.04 -22.06
N THR A 2 -2.25 -19.10 -22.08
CA THR A 2 -0.93 -19.16 -21.44
C THR A 2 0.09 -18.52 -22.37
N LEU A 3 0.93 -17.62 -21.84
CA LEU A 3 1.90 -16.85 -22.61
C LEU A 3 3.30 -16.94 -21.95
N THR A 4 4.32 -16.74 -22.77
CA THR A 4 5.68 -16.50 -22.27
C THR A 4 5.74 -15.19 -21.48
N ASN A 5 6.75 -15.04 -20.63
CA ASN A 5 6.89 -13.88 -19.74
C ASN A 5 6.92 -12.55 -20.51
N GLU A 6 7.62 -12.51 -21.65
CA GLU A 6 7.77 -11.32 -22.49
C GLU A 6 6.46 -10.98 -23.20
N GLN A 7 5.84 -11.97 -23.84
CA GLN A 7 4.54 -11.81 -24.49
C GLN A 7 3.44 -11.39 -23.52
N PHE A 8 3.50 -11.86 -22.26
CA PHE A 8 2.56 -11.43 -21.23
C PHE A 8 2.68 -9.93 -20.95
N LEU A 9 3.90 -9.39 -20.89
CA LEU A 9 4.12 -7.96 -20.64
C LEU A 9 3.64 -7.10 -21.82
N GLU A 10 3.89 -7.54 -23.06
CA GLU A 10 3.40 -6.84 -24.26
C GLU A 10 1.87 -6.83 -24.33
N GLN A 11 1.23 -7.99 -24.09
CA GLN A 11 -0.23 -8.09 -24.08
C GLN A 11 -0.83 -7.30 -22.91
N LEU A 12 -0.15 -7.25 -21.77
CA LEU A 12 -0.57 -6.44 -20.63
C LEU A 12 -0.53 -4.94 -20.96
N ALA A 13 0.51 -4.46 -21.66
CA ALA A 13 0.57 -3.08 -22.14
C ALA A 13 -0.60 -2.75 -23.07
N LYS A 14 -0.88 -3.62 -24.06
CA LYS A 14 -2.02 -3.48 -24.98
C LYS A 14 -3.36 -3.42 -24.23
N LEU A 15 -3.54 -4.25 -23.20
CA LEU A 15 -4.72 -4.23 -22.35
C LEU A 15 -4.88 -2.89 -21.62
N PHE A 16 -3.80 -2.32 -21.09
CA PHE A 16 -3.86 -1.00 -20.45
C PHE A 16 -4.24 0.11 -21.44
N GLU A 17 -3.68 0.11 -22.64
CA GLU A 17 -4.01 1.10 -23.67
C GLU A 17 -5.48 1.03 -24.07
N GLN A 18 -5.99 -0.18 -24.32
CA GLN A 18 -7.40 -0.41 -24.69
C GLN A 18 -8.38 -0.04 -23.58
N SER A 19 -8.01 -0.28 -22.32
CA SER A 19 -8.87 -0.05 -21.15
C SER A 19 -8.82 1.38 -20.58
N THR A 20 -8.10 2.29 -21.23
CA THR A 20 -7.93 3.68 -20.74
C THR A 20 -9.27 4.43 -20.64
N SER A 21 -10.20 4.16 -21.56
CA SER A 21 -11.49 4.86 -21.63
C SER A 21 -12.65 4.09 -20.98
N LYS A 22 -12.61 2.76 -21.02
CA LYS A 22 -13.69 1.87 -20.57
C LYS A 22 -13.10 0.62 -19.94
N HIS A 23 -13.82 0.08 -18.96
CA HIS A 23 -13.48 -1.14 -18.21
C HIS A 23 -12.31 -1.00 -17.23
N SER A 24 -12.00 -2.09 -16.53
CA SER A 24 -10.97 -2.12 -15.49
C SER A 24 -10.12 -3.37 -15.70
N VAL A 25 -8.79 -3.18 -15.68
CA VAL A 25 -7.85 -4.30 -15.80
C VAL A 25 -7.67 -4.93 -14.43
N TYR A 26 -7.97 -6.22 -14.33
CA TYR A 26 -7.76 -7.02 -13.14
C TYR A 26 -6.48 -7.81 -13.28
N ILE A 27 -5.54 -7.61 -12.37
CA ILE A 27 -4.29 -8.38 -12.31
C ILE A 27 -4.26 -9.15 -11.00
N THR A 28 -3.94 -10.44 -11.08
CA THR A 28 -3.79 -11.32 -9.93
C THR A 28 -2.43 -11.99 -9.96
N SER A 29 -1.80 -12.11 -8.80
CA SER A 29 -0.59 -12.91 -8.58
C SER A 29 -0.87 -13.91 -7.47
N LYS A 30 -0.65 -15.19 -7.73
CA LYS A 30 -0.89 -16.28 -6.78
C LYS A 30 0.24 -17.30 -6.90
N LYS A 31 0.60 -17.98 -5.80
CA LYS A 31 1.48 -19.17 -5.89
C LYS A 31 0.87 -20.17 -6.88
N ALA A 32 1.69 -20.71 -7.77
CA ALA A 32 1.25 -21.69 -8.75
C ALA A 32 0.68 -22.92 -8.01
N PRO A 33 -0.51 -23.42 -8.40
CA PRO A 33 -1.04 -24.64 -7.81
C PRO A 33 -0.14 -25.83 -8.20
N ALA A 34 -0.05 -26.84 -7.34
CA ALA A 34 0.74 -28.04 -7.60
C ALA A 34 0.32 -28.76 -8.91
N SER A 35 -0.92 -28.58 -9.36
CA SER A 35 -1.43 -29.10 -10.63
C SER A 35 -0.81 -28.43 -11.87
N ALA A 36 -0.32 -27.19 -11.77
CA ALA A 36 0.38 -26.52 -12.87
C ALA A 36 1.83 -27.02 -13.05
N ALA A 37 2.32 -27.83 -12.11
CA ALA A 37 3.58 -28.57 -12.23
C ALA A 37 3.37 -30.02 -12.71
N GLN A 38 2.13 -30.37 -13.09
CA GLN A 38 1.72 -31.73 -13.53
C GLN A 38 1.18 -31.74 -14.97
N ASP A 39 1.01 -30.59 -15.62
CA ASP A 39 0.57 -30.48 -17.03
C ASP A 39 1.76 -30.55 -18.01
N ASP A 40 2.92 -31.06 -17.57
CA ASP A 40 3.91 -31.60 -18.48
C ASP A 40 3.48 -33.02 -18.83
N ASP A 41 3.42 -33.26 -20.14
CA ASP A 41 3.16 -34.51 -20.82
C ASP A 41 3.82 -35.73 -20.13
N VAL A 42 3.19 -36.88 -20.29
CA VAL A 42 3.48 -38.14 -19.60
C VAL A 42 4.86 -38.66 -20.00
N ASP A 43 5.94 -38.16 -19.37
CA ASP A 43 7.24 -38.79 -19.43
C ASP A 43 7.94 -38.79 -18.07
N MET A 44 7.90 -39.97 -17.46
CA MET A 44 8.63 -40.36 -16.25
C MET A 44 10.14 -40.25 -16.48
N THR A 45 10.74 -39.09 -16.17
CA THR A 45 12.14 -39.02 -15.77
C THR A 45 12.28 -38.09 -14.55
N PRO A 46 12.81 -38.57 -13.40
CA PRO A 46 13.00 -37.73 -12.24
C PRO A 46 14.32 -36.96 -12.43
N SER A 47 14.39 -36.11 -13.45
CA SER A 47 15.48 -35.15 -13.58
C SER A 47 15.22 -34.00 -12.61
N SER A 48 16.28 -33.51 -11.99
CA SER A 48 16.32 -32.63 -10.82
C SER A 48 15.76 -31.20 -11.02
N SER A 49 14.89 -31.00 -12.01
CA SER A 49 14.28 -29.73 -12.45
C SER A 49 12.89 -29.47 -11.85
N SER A 50 12.34 -30.39 -11.05
CA SER A 50 10.99 -30.27 -10.47
C SER A 50 10.89 -29.26 -9.30
N SER A 51 12.01 -28.72 -8.81
CA SER A 51 12.02 -27.74 -7.71
C SER A 51 11.70 -26.32 -8.17
N SER A 52 12.05 -25.92 -9.40
CA SER A 52 11.84 -24.55 -9.89
C SER A 52 10.38 -24.21 -10.17
N LEU A 53 9.55 -25.22 -10.43
CA LEU A 53 8.10 -25.06 -10.63
C LEU A 53 7.31 -25.07 -9.31
N LYS A 54 7.84 -25.69 -8.24
CA LYS A 54 7.19 -25.76 -6.92
C LYS A 54 6.99 -24.38 -6.28
N ASP A 55 7.91 -23.45 -6.54
CA ASP A 55 7.85 -22.07 -6.04
C ASP A 55 7.59 -21.05 -7.13
N ALA A 56 6.96 -21.47 -8.24
CA ALA A 56 6.53 -20.55 -9.27
C ALA A 56 5.31 -19.71 -8.83
N VAL A 57 5.22 -18.52 -9.42
CA VAL A 57 4.12 -17.58 -9.23
C VAL A 57 3.33 -17.47 -10.54
N LEU A 58 2.01 -17.67 -10.44
CA LEU A 58 1.08 -17.51 -11.54
C LEU A 58 0.54 -16.09 -11.57
N PHE A 59 0.80 -15.38 -12.67
CA PHE A 59 0.21 -14.09 -12.98
C PHE A 59 -0.95 -14.27 -13.94
N ARG A 60 -2.06 -13.58 -13.68
CA ARG A 60 -3.22 -13.53 -14.59
C ARG A 60 -3.68 -12.10 -14.74
N ALA A 61 -4.02 -11.70 -15.97
CA ALA A 61 -4.62 -10.40 -16.25
C ALA A 61 -5.86 -10.54 -17.14
N THR A 62 -6.84 -9.69 -16.90
CA THR A 62 -8.07 -9.61 -17.69
C THR A 62 -8.56 -8.18 -17.85
N ASP A 63 -9.18 -7.88 -18.98
CA ASP A 63 -9.80 -6.59 -19.34
C ASP A 63 -11.11 -6.26 -18.59
N GLY A 64 -11.61 -7.19 -17.77
CA GLY A 64 -12.80 -6.95 -16.93
C GLY A 64 -14.12 -6.91 -17.71
N THR A 65 -14.11 -7.27 -18.99
CA THR A 65 -15.32 -7.41 -19.80
C THR A 65 -16.08 -8.67 -19.40
N SER A 66 -17.41 -8.63 -19.55
CA SER A 66 -18.31 -9.76 -19.30
C SER A 66 -18.76 -10.35 -20.64
N GLY A 67 -18.64 -11.66 -20.82
CA GLY A 67 -19.08 -12.37 -22.03
C GLY A 67 -17.94 -13.02 -22.83
N SER A 68 -18.22 -13.34 -24.10
CA SER A 68 -17.36 -14.12 -25.00
C SER A 68 -16.07 -13.38 -25.41
N GLY A 69 -16.08 -12.04 -25.43
CA GLY A 69 -14.93 -11.22 -25.81
C GLY A 69 -13.86 -11.02 -24.72
N LYS A 70 -13.97 -11.71 -23.58
CA LYS A 70 -13.08 -11.47 -22.42
C LYS A 70 -11.66 -11.93 -22.70
N VAL A 71 -10.73 -10.99 -22.70
CA VAL A 71 -9.30 -11.29 -22.82
C VAL A 71 -8.79 -11.82 -21.47
N LYS A 72 -8.29 -13.05 -21.46
CA LYS A 72 -7.63 -13.68 -20.30
C LYS A 72 -6.23 -14.13 -20.67
N ILE A 73 -5.24 -13.44 -20.13
CA ILE A 73 -3.83 -13.80 -20.29
C ILE A 73 -3.27 -14.31 -18.95
N SER A 74 -2.38 -15.30 -19.02
CA SER A 74 -1.72 -15.85 -17.85
C SER A 74 -0.30 -16.27 -18.16
N THR A 75 0.60 -16.13 -17.20
CA THR A 75 1.99 -16.58 -17.32
C THR A 75 2.50 -17.14 -16.00
N LEU A 76 3.37 -18.13 -16.07
CA LEU A 76 3.95 -18.82 -14.91
C LEU A 76 5.42 -18.42 -14.79
N VAL A 77 5.76 -17.73 -13.70
CA VAL A 77 7.09 -17.19 -13.47
C VAL A 77 7.78 -18.02 -12.38
N PRO A 78 8.85 -18.77 -12.70
CA PRO A 78 9.62 -19.48 -11.69
C PRO A 78 10.36 -18.49 -10.78
N ALA A 79 10.63 -18.89 -9.54
CA ALA A 79 11.30 -18.05 -8.55
C ALA A 79 12.64 -17.48 -9.05
N SER A 80 13.38 -18.24 -9.86
CA SER A 80 14.67 -17.84 -10.45
C SER A 80 14.59 -16.64 -11.40
N LYS A 81 13.47 -16.49 -12.12
CA LYS A 81 13.23 -15.40 -13.09
C LYS A 81 12.29 -14.31 -12.53
N LEU A 82 11.92 -14.40 -11.26
CA LEU A 82 10.97 -13.47 -10.65
C LEU A 82 11.53 -12.05 -10.57
N THR A 83 12.80 -11.90 -10.18
CA THR A 83 13.45 -10.60 -10.03
C THR A 83 13.55 -9.87 -11.37
N THR A 84 13.91 -10.57 -12.44
CA THR A 84 14.00 -10.00 -13.79
C THR A 84 12.62 -9.64 -14.33
N PHE A 85 11.62 -10.51 -14.13
CA PHE A 85 10.23 -10.23 -14.49
C PHE A 85 9.68 -9.00 -13.77
N GLN A 86 9.90 -8.88 -12.45
CA GLN A 86 9.49 -7.71 -11.67
C GLN A 86 10.18 -6.42 -12.14
N GLY A 87 11.43 -6.52 -12.57
CA GLY A 87 12.20 -5.42 -13.15
C GLY A 87 11.52 -4.79 -14.38
N ALA A 88 10.86 -5.58 -15.22
CA ALA A 88 10.11 -5.08 -16.38
C ALA A 88 8.63 -4.78 -16.06
N TYR A 89 8.01 -5.60 -15.21
CA TYR A 89 6.60 -5.49 -14.83
C TYR A 89 6.28 -4.22 -14.01
N LEU A 90 7.11 -3.87 -13.03
CA LEU A 90 6.84 -2.73 -12.14
C LEU A 90 6.94 -1.37 -12.86
N PRO A 91 7.94 -1.11 -13.72
CA PRO A 91 7.97 0.10 -14.54
C PRO A 91 6.76 0.20 -15.46
N LEU A 92 6.37 -0.89 -16.13
CA LEU A 92 5.18 -0.93 -16.98
C LEU A 92 3.93 -0.48 -16.20
N LEU A 93 3.70 -1.07 -15.02
CA LEU A 93 2.59 -0.66 -14.16
C LEU A 93 2.65 0.83 -13.78
N ARG A 94 3.83 1.32 -13.37
CA ARG A 94 4.00 2.72 -12.98
C ARG A 94 3.65 3.65 -14.15
N THR A 95 4.13 3.35 -15.35
CA THR A 95 3.88 4.16 -16.55
C THR A 95 2.38 4.25 -16.83
N HIS A 96 1.69 3.11 -16.97
CA HIS A 96 0.27 3.11 -17.33
C HIS A 96 -0.65 3.63 -16.20
N LEU A 97 -0.35 3.35 -14.93
CA LEU A 97 -1.17 3.82 -13.82
C LEU A 97 -0.96 5.32 -13.53
N SER A 98 0.24 5.85 -13.73
CA SER A 98 0.55 7.25 -13.40
C SER A 98 -0.30 8.27 -14.18
N ALA A 99 -0.76 7.91 -15.38
CA ALA A 99 -1.61 8.76 -16.20
C ALA A 99 -3.05 8.87 -15.66
N GLY A 100 -3.57 7.82 -15.02
CA GLY A 100 -4.96 7.75 -14.56
C GLY A 100 -5.21 8.24 -13.13
N LEU A 101 -4.17 8.35 -12.29
CA LEU A 101 -4.32 8.81 -10.91
C LEU A 101 -4.18 10.33 -10.78
N ARG A 102 -5.01 10.92 -9.90
CA ARG A 102 -4.88 12.34 -9.55
C ARG A 102 -3.52 12.58 -8.91
N LYS A 103 -2.85 13.66 -9.32
CA LYS A 103 -1.59 14.09 -8.73
C LYS A 103 -1.78 14.34 -7.23
N ARG A 104 -0.78 13.95 -6.45
CA ARG A 104 -0.77 14.17 -5.01
C ARG A 104 -0.65 15.67 -4.70
N ASP A 105 -1.67 16.24 -4.07
CA ASP A 105 -1.71 17.65 -3.67
C ASP A 105 -0.81 17.90 -2.44
N LYS A 106 0.51 17.88 -2.64
CA LYS A 106 1.50 18.14 -1.58
C LYS A 106 1.25 19.47 -0.85
N ALA A 107 0.71 20.48 -1.56
CA ALA A 107 0.37 21.76 -0.95
C ALA A 107 -0.79 21.65 0.06
N LYS A 108 -1.83 20.86 -0.26
CA LYS A 108 -2.97 20.63 0.64
C LYS A 108 -2.53 19.84 1.87
N GLU A 109 -1.71 18.81 1.67
CA GLU A 109 -1.14 18.03 2.78
C GLU A 109 -0.28 18.88 3.71
N ARG A 110 0.66 19.67 3.17
CA ARG A 110 1.47 20.61 3.95
C ARG A 110 0.64 21.63 4.72
N LYS A 111 -0.46 22.13 4.13
CA LYS A 111 -1.39 23.04 4.83
C LYS A 111 -2.09 22.34 5.99
N ILE A 112 -2.57 21.11 5.79
CA ILE A 112 -3.21 20.31 6.84
C ILE A 112 -2.21 20.00 7.97
N GLU A 113 -0.98 19.65 7.62
CA GLU A 113 0.10 19.37 8.57
C GLU A 113 0.47 20.61 9.39
N LYS A 114 0.71 21.75 8.73
CA LYS A 114 0.97 23.03 9.43
C LYS A 114 -0.20 23.42 10.33
N ALA A 115 -1.44 23.25 9.90
CA ALA A 115 -2.62 23.53 10.73
C ALA A 115 -2.70 22.60 11.95
N ARG A 116 -2.37 21.32 11.79
CA ARG A 116 -2.28 20.36 12.90
C ARG A 116 -1.18 20.76 13.88
N GLU A 117 -0.01 21.10 13.39
CA GLU A 117 1.12 21.53 14.21
C GLU A 117 0.82 22.82 14.97
N GLN A 118 0.24 23.83 14.31
CA GLN A 118 -0.23 25.05 14.97
C GLN A 118 -1.30 24.76 16.02
N SER A 119 -2.24 23.84 15.74
CA SER A 119 -3.25 23.45 16.72
C SER A 119 -2.65 22.72 17.93
N ARG A 120 -1.57 21.95 17.73
CA ARG A 120 -0.82 21.28 18.79
C ARG A 120 -0.03 22.29 19.62
N LYS A 121 0.66 23.26 18.99
CA LYS A 121 1.35 24.37 19.66
C LYS A 121 0.39 25.23 20.49
N LYS A 122 -0.83 25.50 20.01
CA LYS A 122 -1.86 26.23 20.78
C LYS A 122 -2.33 25.48 22.05
N LEU A 123 -2.15 24.17 22.10
CA LEU A 123 -2.52 23.33 23.25
C LEU A 123 -1.34 23.00 24.15
N VAL A 124 -0.10 23.30 23.73
CA VAL A 124 1.13 22.95 24.43
C VAL A 124 1.95 24.22 24.63
N GLU A 125 2.05 24.67 25.87
CA GLU A 125 2.90 25.81 26.25
C GLU A 125 4.12 25.25 27.01
N THR A 126 5.30 25.82 26.76
CA THR A 126 6.49 25.48 27.52
C THR A 126 6.48 26.29 28.81
N VAL A 127 6.32 25.62 29.94
CA VAL A 127 6.36 26.25 31.27
C VAL A 127 7.48 25.56 32.04
N ASP A 128 8.49 26.33 32.46
CA ASP A 128 9.67 25.86 33.20
C ASP A 128 10.49 24.81 32.43
N GLY A 129 10.69 25.03 31.12
CA GLY A 129 11.42 24.10 30.24
C GLY A 129 10.69 22.78 29.93
N LYS A 130 9.47 22.59 30.44
CA LYS A 130 8.65 21.39 30.21
C LYS A 130 7.42 21.72 29.38
N GLU A 131 7.16 20.92 28.34
CA GLU A 131 5.95 21.04 27.52
C GLU A 131 4.70 20.62 28.30
N LYS A 132 3.88 21.59 28.75
CA LYS A 132 2.62 21.35 29.47
C LYS A 132 1.42 21.53 28.53
N VAL A 133 0.48 20.59 28.58
CA VAL A 133 -0.76 20.67 27.79
C VAL A 133 -1.77 21.54 28.53
N ILE A 134 -2.09 22.72 27.97
CA ILE A 134 -2.95 23.73 28.59
C ILE A 134 -4.33 23.72 27.95
N THR A 135 -5.23 22.99 28.60
CA THR A 135 -6.64 22.89 28.20
C THR A 135 -7.54 23.82 29.02
N ASN A 136 -7.08 24.22 30.21
CA ASN A 136 -7.87 25.00 31.17
C ASN A 136 -8.00 26.49 30.81
N LYS A 137 -7.06 27.05 30.02
CA LYS A 137 -7.12 28.43 29.51
C LYS A 137 -7.99 28.57 28.25
N ILE A 138 -8.51 27.47 27.69
CA ILE A 138 -9.23 27.46 26.41
C ILE A 138 -10.74 27.37 26.66
N GLY A 139 -11.45 28.48 26.49
CA GLY A 139 -12.91 28.57 26.60
C GLY A 139 -13.43 28.56 28.04
N SER A 140 -14.67 29.01 28.22
CA SER A 140 -15.34 29.08 29.52
C SER A 140 -15.72 27.70 30.09
N LYS A 141 -15.91 27.61 31.41
CA LYS A 141 -16.39 26.38 32.08
C LYS A 141 -17.87 26.10 31.78
N ARG A 142 -18.68 27.15 31.61
CA ARG A 142 -20.14 27.12 31.42
C ARG A 142 -20.53 28.15 30.34
N GLY A 143 -21.69 27.97 29.72
CA GLY A 143 -22.22 28.90 28.72
C GLY A 143 -21.42 28.92 27.40
N ALA A 144 -21.45 30.06 26.71
CA ALA A 144 -20.75 30.25 25.45
C ALA A 144 -19.24 30.03 25.63
N GLY A 145 -18.70 28.98 24.98
CA GLY A 145 -17.30 28.56 25.11
C GLY A 145 -17.09 27.19 25.77
N ARG A 146 -18.11 26.62 26.44
CA ARG A 146 -18.03 25.27 27.05
C ARG A 146 -17.65 24.18 26.05
N ARG A 147 -18.26 24.19 24.86
CA ARG A 147 -17.96 23.21 23.79
C ARG A 147 -16.51 23.31 23.30
N LYS A 148 -15.94 24.52 23.27
CA LYS A 148 -14.54 24.77 22.93
C LYS A 148 -13.61 24.17 23.99
N ARG A 149 -13.95 24.35 25.28
CA ARG A 149 -13.21 23.75 26.41
C ARG A 149 -13.27 22.22 26.40
N GLN A 150 -14.45 21.63 26.17
CA GLN A 150 -14.58 20.17 26.07
C GLN A 150 -13.72 19.58 24.96
N ARG A 151 -13.71 20.21 23.77
CA ARG A 151 -12.84 19.80 22.64
C ARG A 151 -11.35 19.94 22.97
N ALA A 152 -10.96 20.98 23.72
CA ALA A 152 -9.58 21.14 24.16
C ALA A 152 -9.19 20.04 25.16
N LEU A 153 -10.07 19.70 26.12
CA LEU A 153 -9.85 18.64 27.09
C LEU A 153 -9.69 17.27 26.44
N THR A 154 -10.58 16.90 25.51
CA THR A 154 -10.47 15.61 24.80
C THR A 154 -9.19 15.51 23.97
N LYS A 155 -8.83 16.58 23.24
CA LYS A 155 -7.56 16.65 22.51
C LYS A 155 -6.34 16.59 23.43
N GLY A 156 -6.38 17.28 24.57
CA GLY A 156 -5.29 17.25 25.54
C GLY A 156 -5.08 15.88 26.18
N LEU A 157 -6.17 15.16 26.48
CA LEU A 157 -6.11 13.77 26.94
C LEU A 157 -5.49 12.84 25.89
N ALA A 158 -5.87 13.00 24.62
CA ALA A 158 -5.29 12.20 23.52
C ALA A 158 -3.77 12.46 23.38
N LEU A 159 -3.33 13.73 23.42
CA LEU A 159 -1.91 14.09 23.37
C LEU A 159 -1.10 13.50 24.54
N ARG A 160 -1.67 13.51 25.75
CA ARG A 160 -1.03 12.88 26.92
C ARG A 160 -0.89 11.37 26.74
N LYS A 161 -1.93 10.70 26.21
CA LYS A 161 -1.89 9.25 25.91
C LYS A 161 -0.83 8.92 24.84
N GLU A 162 -0.72 9.72 23.78
CA GLU A 162 0.31 9.52 22.77
C GLU A 162 1.72 9.69 23.33
N LYS A 163 1.99 10.76 24.08
CA LYS A 163 3.30 10.96 24.73
C LYS A 163 3.66 9.80 25.66
N ALA A 164 2.71 9.28 26.43
CA ALA A 164 2.94 8.13 27.29
C ALA A 164 3.27 6.84 26.50
N LYS A 165 2.59 6.60 25.37
CA LYS A 165 2.90 5.47 24.48
C LYS A 165 4.28 5.60 23.83
N GLU A 166 4.64 6.80 23.39
CA GLU A 166 5.95 7.07 22.78
C GLU A 166 7.08 6.87 23.80
N ALA A 167 6.90 7.35 25.04
CA ALA A 167 7.85 7.11 26.13
C ALA A 167 8.05 5.61 26.42
N LYS A 168 6.95 4.84 26.47
CA LYS A 168 7.03 3.37 26.63
C LYS A 168 7.76 2.70 25.47
N ARG A 169 7.50 3.12 24.22
CA ARG A 169 8.19 2.58 23.04
C ARG A 169 9.69 2.88 23.08
N LYS A 170 10.09 4.10 23.45
CA LYS A 170 11.51 4.49 23.60
C LYS A 170 12.22 3.69 24.70
N GLN A 171 11.55 3.43 25.81
CA GLN A 171 12.08 2.59 26.89
C GLN A 171 12.25 1.13 26.44
N GLN A 172 11.30 0.59 25.67
CA GLN A 172 11.39 -0.77 25.12
C GLN A 172 12.52 -0.88 24.09
N THR A 173 12.68 0.10 23.20
CA THR A 173 13.78 0.09 22.23
C THR A 173 15.13 0.20 22.91
N ALA A 174 15.27 1.08 23.92
CA ALA A 174 16.52 1.23 24.67
C ALA A 174 16.92 -0.04 25.41
N LYS A 175 15.95 -0.78 25.96
CA LYS A 175 16.16 -2.09 26.60
C LYS A 175 16.46 -3.23 25.63
N ALA A 176 16.09 -3.10 24.37
CA ALA A 176 16.36 -4.10 23.34
C ALA A 176 17.74 -3.92 22.68
N THR A 177 18.33 -2.72 22.83
CA THR A 177 19.66 -2.36 22.32
C THR A 177 20.77 -2.36 23.38
N SER A 178 20.41 -2.61 24.65
CA SER A 178 21.32 -2.83 25.78
C SER A 178 21.39 -4.30 26.12
#